data_AF-A0A2V9L1L8-F1
#
_entry.id   AF-A0A2V9L1L8-F1
#
_cell.length_a   1.000
_cell.length_b   1.000
_cell.length_c   1.000
_cell.angle_alpha   90.00
_cell.angle_beta   90.00
_cell.angle_gamma   90.00
#
_symmetry.space_group_name_H-M   'P 1'
#
loop_
_entity.id
_entity.type
_entity.pdbx_description
1 polymer ?
#
loop_
_entity_poly.entity_id
_entity_poly.type
_entity_poly.pdbx_seq_one_letter_code
_entity_poly.pdbx_strand_id
1 'polypeptide(L)' 'MKAYARHGVPERWLVDPEKKTIEVYRRGREAYELFRVFDEQETLTSALLAGFALTVSAAFQP' A
#
# COMPACT_ATOMS: atom_id res chain seq x y z
N MET A 1 9.75 -9.83 8.63
CA MET A 1 8.39 -9.24 8.50
C MET A 1 7.64 -8.97 9.83
N LYS A 2 8.24 -9.10 11.03
CA LYS A 2 7.56 -8.84 12.31
C LYS A 2 7.67 -7.41 12.86
N ALA A 3 8.48 -6.52 12.25
CA ALA A 3 8.79 -5.22 12.82
C ALA A 3 7.60 -4.23 12.78
N TYR A 4 6.98 -4.01 11.62
CA TYR A 4 5.92 -3.00 11.48
C TYR A 4 4.60 -3.35 12.18
N ALA A 5 4.30 -4.64 12.35
CA ALA A 5 3.10 -5.09 13.07
C ALA A 5 3.17 -4.80 14.58
N ARG A 6 4.38 -4.79 15.16
CA ARG A 6 4.60 -4.51 16.59
C ARG A 6 4.38 -3.05 16.97
N HIS A 7 4.48 -2.12 16.01
CA HIS A 7 4.37 -0.68 16.26
C HIS A 7 3.03 -0.07 15.82
N GLY A 8 2.02 -0.88 15.49
CA GLY A 8 0.67 -0.38 15.26
C GLY A 8 0.50 0.45 13.97
N VAL A 9 1.36 0.26 12.97
CA VAL A 9 1.21 0.96 11.68
C VAL A 9 -0.16 0.60 11.08
N PRO A 10 -1.03 1.56 10.74
CA PRO A 10 -2.41 1.23 10.40
C PRO A 10 -2.58 0.80 8.93
N GLU A 11 -1.64 1.19 8.07
CA GLU A 11 -1.63 0.85 6.64
C GLU A 11 -0.20 0.53 6.18
N ARG A 12 -0.03 -0.55 5.41
CA ARG A 12 1.25 -1.03 4.91
C ARG A 12 1.15 -1.28 3.41
N TRP A 13 2.04 -0.71 2.62
CA TRP A 13 2.07 -0.92 1.17
C TRP A 13 3.25 -1.81 0.79
N LEU A 14 2.99 -2.81 -0.04
CA LEU A 14 4.02 -3.62 -0.68
C LEU A 14 4.10 -3.20 -2.14
N VAL A 15 5.26 -2.70 -2.56
CA VAL A 15 5.53 -2.26 -3.93
C VAL A 15 6.24 -3.41 -4.64
N ASP A 16 5.66 -3.89 -5.75
CA ASP A 16 6.26 -4.90 -6.63
C ASP A 16 6.67 -4.21 -7.95
N PRO A 17 7.96 -3.87 -8.14
CA PRO A 17 8.43 -3.20 -9.35
C PRO A 17 8.40 -4.08 -10.61
N GLU A 18 8.46 -5.41 -10.46
CA GLU A 18 8.42 -6.33 -11.60
C GLU A 18 7.02 -6.44 -12.17
N LYS A 19 6.01 -6.57 -11.29
CA LYS A 19 4.59 -6.57 -11.69
C LYS A 19 4.00 -5.17 -11.84
N LYS A 20 4.74 -4.15 -11.40
CA LYS A 20 4.28 -2.76 -11.31
C LYS A 20 2.96 -2.60 -10.56
N THR A 21 2.85 -3.27 -9.43
CA THR A 21 1.67 -3.22 -8.58
C THR A 21 2.01 -2.71 -7.18
N ILE A 22 1.00 -2.14 -6.52
CA ILE A 22 1.08 -1.78 -5.10
C ILE A 22 -0.04 -2.49 -4.35
N GLU A 23 0.33 -3.35 -3.42
CA GLU A 23 -0.61 -4.03 -2.52
C GLU A 23 -0.76 -3.23 -1.23
N VAL A 24 -1.95 -2.73 -0.97
CA VAL A 24 -2.28 -2.01 0.27
C VAL A 24 -2.87 -3.00 1.26
N TYR A 25 -2.21 -3.12 2.40
CA TYR A 25 -2.66 -3.89 3.55
C TYR A 25 -3.11 -2.95 4.66
N ARG A 26 -4.19 -3.28 5.34
CA ARG A 26 -4.68 -2.54 6.51
C ARG A 26 -4.65 -3.42 7.75
N ARG A 27 -4.40 -2.80 8.90
CA ARG A 27 -4.39 -3.52 10.17
C ARG A 27 -5.82 -3.89 10.57
N GLY A 28 -6.13 -5.18 10.52
CA GLY A 28 -7.31 -5.78 11.14
C GLY A 28 -7.11 -6.02 12.64
N ARG A 29 -8.06 -6.70 13.29
CA ARG A 29 -7.98 -6.96 14.74
C ARG A 29 -6.81 -7.87 15.12
N GLU A 30 -6.51 -8.87 14.28
CA GLU A 30 -5.53 -9.91 14.58
C GLU A 30 -4.31 -9.88 13.64
N ALA A 31 -4.48 -9.44 12.39
CA ALA A 31 -3.43 -9.42 11.38
C ALA A 31 -3.61 -8.27 10.37
N TYR A 32 -2.62 -8.09 9.49
CA TYR A 32 -2.80 -7.26 8.30
C TYR A 32 -3.61 -8.02 7.26
N GLU A 33 -4.65 -7.38 6.75
CA GLU A 33 -5.50 -7.92 5.69
C GLU A 33 -5.21 -7.15 4.39
N LEU A 34 -5.16 -7.87 3.27
CA LEU A 34 -5.05 -7.23 1.96
C LEU A 34 -6.32 -6.42 1.71
N PHE A 35 -6.19 -5.10 1.59
CA PHE A 35 -7.29 -4.21 1.29
C PHE A 35 -7.52 -4.12 -0.21
N ARG A 36 -6.47 -3.86 -0.98
CA ARG A 36 -6.55 -3.72 -2.44
C ARG A 36 -5.18 -3.88 -3.08
N VAL A 37 -5.16 -4.39 -4.31
CA VAL A 37 -4.00 -4.32 -5.21
C VAL A 37 -4.31 -3.25 -6.24
N PHE A 38 -3.36 -2.34 -6.47
CA PHE A 38 -3.46 -1.33 -7.52
C PHE A 38 -2.43 -1.63 -8.62
N ASP A 39 -2.84 -1.54 -9.87
CA ASP A 39 -1.94 -1.63 -11.03
C ASP A 39 -1.43 -0.25 -11.50
N GLU A 40 -0.50 -0.24 -12.45
CA GLU A 40 0.18 0.98 -12.94
C GLU A 40 -0.74 2.06 -13.54
N GLN A 41 -1.97 1.69 -13.93
CA GLN A 41 -2.96 2.59 -14.53
C GLN A 41 -3.90 3.19 -13.48
N GLU A 42 -3.91 2.64 -12.26
CA GLU A 42 -4.76 3.11 -11.18
C GLU A 42 -4.13 4.25 -10.36
N THR A 43 -4.99 4.98 -9.65
CA THR A 43 -4.59 5.96 -8.64
C THR A 43 -4.81 5.39 -7.25
N LEU A 44 -3.73 5.28 -6.49
CA LEU A 44 -3.75 4.90 -5.09
C LEU A 44 -4.07 6.12 -4.23
N THR A 45 -5.09 5.99 -3.38
CA THR A 45 -5.41 6.97 -2.32
C THR A 45 -5.27 6.32 -0.95
N SER A 46 -4.87 7.11 0.05
CA SER A 46 -4.75 6.62 1.43
C SER A 46 -5.91 7.15 2.27
N ALA A 47 -6.54 6.26 3.04
CA ALA A 47 -7.53 6.67 4.03
C ALA A 47 -6.89 7.34 5.26
N LEU A 48 -5.59 7.10 5.50
CA LEU A 48 -4.85 7.67 6.63
C LEU A 48 -4.20 9.00 6.29
N LEU A 49 -3.69 9.14 5.07
CA LEU A 49 -3.04 10.35 4.60
C LEU A 49 -4.06 11.16 3.79
N ALA A 50 -4.86 11.97 4.48
CA ALA A 50 -5.87 12.79 3.82
C ALA A 50 -5.25 13.68 2.73
N GLY A 51 -5.81 13.62 1.52
CA GLY A 51 -5.31 14.34 0.35
C GLY A 51 -4.17 13.64 -0.40
N PHE A 52 -3.69 12.49 0.06
CA PHE A 52 -2.72 11.69 -0.68
C PHE A 52 -3.37 11.01 -1.89
N ALA A 53 -2.77 11.22 -3.06
CA ALA A 53 -3.05 10.50 -4.28
C ALA A 53 -1.75 10.23 -5.03
N LEU A 54 -1.58 9.01 -5.52
CA LEU A 54 -0.42 8.58 -6.30
C LEU A 54 -0.90 7.78 -7.50
N THR A 55 -0.60 8.26 -8.71
CA THR A 55 -0.69 7.42 -9.91
C THR A 55 0.38 6.33 -9.79
N VAL A 56 -0.03 5.06 -9.81
CA VAL A 56 0.86 3.95 -9.42
C VAL A 56 2.07 3.83 -10.33
N SER A 57 1.92 4.11 -11.63
CA SER A 57 3.06 4.17 -12.57
C SER A 57 4.18 5.14 -12.15
N ALA A 58 3.87 6.23 -11.45
CA ALA A 58 4.87 7.19 -10.98
C ALA A 58 5.83 6.60 -9.93
N ALA A 59 5.43 5.52 -9.23
CA ALA A 59 6.28 4.84 -8.26
C ALA A 59 7.41 4.01 -8.89
N PHE A 60 7.36 3.79 -10.21
CA PHE A 60 8.30 2.93 -10.94
C PHE A 60 9.14 3.69 -11.98
N GLN A 61 8.99 5.02 -12.04
CA GLN A 61 9.78 5.84 -12.95
C GLN A 61 11.24 5.95 -12.42
N PRO A 62 12.24 5.97 -13.32
CA PRO A 62 13.65 6.12 -12.95
C PRO A 62 13.98 7.44 -12.24
#